data_AF-A0A842UET8-F1
#
_entry.id   AF-A0A842UET8-F1
#
_cell.length_a   1.000
_cell.length_b   1.000
_cell.length_c   1.000
_cell.angle_alpha   90.00
_cell.angle_beta   90.00
_cell.angle_gamma   90.00
#
_symmetry.space_group_name_H-M   'P 1'
#
loop_
_entity.id
_entity.type
_entity.pdbx_description
1 polymer ?
#
loop_
_entity_poly.entity_id
_entity_poly.type
_entity_poly.pdbx_seq_one_letter_code
_entity_poly.pdbx_strand_id
1 'polypeptide(L)'
;MENGYQFSKVYSGHVDEEGKPTPEYFQWARKGWANKRGQRYPMGKGQKPLFSWWDGEPLGYIEARKKIYIPLYAHAVANTEAFARLREEYVKKGSLVLWDFDGYDHRKMKMTMKEVSNNPHRPMGHAFVLAHLLEKLHPELVKVPKPEEPKLTFHELLEIF
;
A
#
# COMPACT_ATOMS: atom_id res chain seq x y z
N MET A 1 3.27 -2.40 -8.15
CA MET A 1 2.96 -2.25 -6.71
C MET A 1 3.89 -3.11 -5.87
N GLU A 2 3.73 -4.44 -5.85
CA GLU A 2 4.52 -5.36 -4.97
C GLU A 2 6.02 -5.07 -5.03
N ASN A 3 6.61 -5.10 -6.23
CA ASN A 3 8.04 -4.84 -6.38
C ASN A 3 8.44 -3.42 -5.95
N GLY A 4 7.57 -2.43 -6.15
CA GLY A 4 7.81 -1.05 -5.70
C GLY A 4 8.08 -0.99 -4.20
N TYR A 5 7.22 -1.62 -3.40
CA TYR A 5 7.35 -1.66 -1.95
C TYR A 5 8.41 -2.66 -1.45
N GLN A 6 8.59 -3.80 -2.12
CA GLN A 6 9.56 -4.81 -1.67
C GLN A 6 11.00 -4.39 -1.93
N PHE A 7 11.26 -3.75 -3.07
CA PHE A 7 12.61 -3.28 -3.44
C PHE A 7 12.93 -1.87 -2.93
N SER A 8 11.97 -1.17 -2.31
CA SER A 8 12.30 0.01 -1.50
C SER A 8 12.99 -0.38 -0.18
N LYS A 9 12.93 -1.64 0.24
CA LYS A 9 13.53 -2.10 1.50
C LYS A 9 15.05 -2.21 1.40
N VAL A 10 15.73 -1.66 2.40
CA VAL A 10 17.19 -1.71 2.56
C VAL A 10 17.52 -2.72 3.65
N TYR A 11 18.50 -3.58 3.39
CA TYR A 11 18.93 -4.67 4.28
C TYR A 11 20.38 -4.42 4.74
N SER A 12 20.87 -5.20 5.70
CA SER A 12 22.22 -5.02 6.26
C SER A 12 23.34 -5.10 5.22
N GLY A 13 23.21 -5.93 4.18
CA GLY A 13 24.16 -6.00 3.07
C GLY A 13 24.01 -4.91 2.01
N HIS A 14 23.10 -3.95 2.20
CA HIS A 14 22.79 -2.87 1.27
C HIS A 14 23.24 -1.50 1.78
N VAL A 15 23.97 -1.43 2.90
CA VAL A 15 24.43 -0.18 3.50
C VAL A 15 25.94 -0.14 3.64
N ASP A 16 26.51 1.07 3.61
CA ASP A 16 27.92 1.36 3.92
C ASP A 16 28.16 1.43 5.44
N GLU A 17 29.39 1.80 5.84
CA GLU A 17 29.79 1.93 7.24
C GLU A 17 29.01 3.04 7.97
N GLU A 18 28.51 4.04 7.22
CA GLU A 18 27.66 5.12 7.71
C GLU A 18 26.16 4.79 7.70
N GLY A 19 25.78 3.58 7.28
CA GLY A 19 24.39 3.12 7.22
C GLY A 19 23.59 3.67 6.04
N LYS A 20 24.23 4.25 5.03
CA LYS A 20 23.58 4.79 3.83
C LYS A 20 23.50 3.72 2.74
N PRO A 21 22.48 3.75 1.86
CA PRO A 21 22.35 2.75 0.81
C PRO A 21 23.51 2.80 -0.19
N THR A 22 24.11 1.65 -0.49
CA THR A 22 25.25 1.56 -1.41
C THR A 22 24.82 1.63 -2.89
N PRO A 23 25.74 1.84 -3.84
CA PRO A 23 25.43 1.73 -5.27
C PRO A 23 24.81 0.38 -5.67
N GLU A 24 25.23 -0.72 -5.05
CA GLU A 24 24.74 -2.08 -5.30
C GLU A 24 23.27 -2.21 -4.92
N TYR A 25 22.85 -1.59 -3.81
CA TYR A 25 21.44 -1.50 -3.45
C TYR A 25 20.62 -0.87 -4.57
N PHE A 26 21.04 0.28 -5.11
CA PHE A 26 20.30 0.97 -6.18
C PHE A 26 20.29 0.17 -7.49
N GLN A 27 21.32 -0.62 -7.76
CA GLN A 27 21.30 -1.56 -8.89
C GLN A 27 20.30 -2.70 -8.67
N TRP A 28 20.30 -3.30 -7.47
CA TRP A 28 19.36 -4.35 -7.08
C TRP A 28 17.91 -3.85 -7.11
N ALA A 29 17.64 -2.69 -6.52
CA ALA A 29 16.31 -2.09 -6.45
C ALA A 29 15.74 -1.80 -7.84
N ARG A 30 16.53 -1.18 -8.73
CA ARG A 30 16.13 -0.91 -10.13
C ARG A 30 15.78 -2.19 -10.89
N LYS A 31 16.60 -3.25 -10.75
CA LYS A 31 16.31 -4.56 -11.37
C LYS A 31 15.00 -5.14 -10.83
N GLY A 32 14.76 -5.03 -9.53
CA GLY A 32 13.54 -5.47 -8.88
C GLY A 32 12.29 -4.73 -9.33
N TRP A 33 12.34 -3.40 -9.37
CA TRP A 33 11.25 -2.56 -9.87
C TRP A 33 10.88 -2.86 -11.33
N ALA A 34 11.89 -3.14 -12.16
CA ALA A 34 11.69 -3.52 -13.56
C ALA A 34 11.14 -4.95 -13.76
N ASN A 35 11.11 -5.77 -12.71
CA ASN A 35 10.63 -7.14 -12.82
C ASN A 35 9.11 -7.18 -13.04
N LYS A 36 8.67 -7.89 -14.09
CA LYS A 36 7.26 -8.05 -14.44
C LYS A 36 6.48 -8.92 -13.45
N ARG A 37 7.16 -9.79 -12.69
CA ARG A 37 6.54 -10.65 -11.67
C ARG A 37 6.80 -10.08 -10.28
N GLY A 38 5.74 -10.02 -9.47
CA GLY A 38 5.84 -9.60 -8.08
C GLY A 38 6.70 -10.56 -7.25
N GLN A 39 7.66 -10.01 -6.51
CA GLN A 39 8.54 -10.78 -5.61
C GLN A 39 8.23 -10.45 -4.16
N ARG A 40 7.54 -11.36 -3.48
CA ARG A 40 7.12 -11.17 -2.08
C ARG A 40 8.28 -11.13 -1.08
N TYR A 41 9.36 -11.87 -1.37
CA TYR A 41 10.52 -12.03 -0.50
C TYR A 41 11.82 -11.95 -1.31
N PRO A 42 12.20 -10.77 -1.84
CA PRO A 42 13.32 -10.66 -2.77
C PRO A 42 14.68 -10.96 -2.11
N MET A 43 14.76 -10.89 -0.78
CA MET A 43 15.93 -11.31 0.02
C MET A 43 15.71 -12.64 0.77
N GLY A 44 14.58 -13.33 0.54
CA GLY A 44 14.20 -14.54 1.28
C GLY A 44 13.27 -14.27 2.47
N LYS A 45 12.51 -15.29 2.87
CA LYS A 45 11.50 -15.20 3.93
C LYS A 45 12.17 -15.01 5.29
N GLY A 46 11.65 -14.10 6.11
CA GLY A 46 12.16 -13.83 7.47
C GLY A 46 13.27 -12.78 7.54
N GLN A 47 13.79 -12.30 6.40
CA GLN A 47 14.75 -11.21 6.38
C GLN A 47 14.09 -9.91 6.86
N LYS A 48 14.75 -9.23 7.80
CA LYS A 48 14.29 -7.96 8.38
C LYS A 48 15.02 -6.80 7.69
N PRO A 49 14.30 -5.88 7.04
CA PRO A 49 14.91 -4.67 6.52
C PRO A 49 15.32 -3.74 7.67
N LEU A 50 16.36 -2.93 7.44
CA LEU A 50 16.76 -1.85 8.34
C LEU A 50 15.77 -0.68 8.23
N PHE A 51 15.44 -0.29 7.01
CA PHE A 51 14.49 0.78 6.67
C PHE A 51 14.01 0.60 5.23
N SER A 52 13.14 1.48 4.75
CA SER A 52 12.83 1.62 3.32
C SER A 52 13.42 2.92 2.78
N TRP A 53 14.09 2.90 1.64
CA TRP A 53 14.54 4.10 0.96
C TRP A 53 13.48 4.57 -0.03
N TRP A 54 13.05 5.82 0.09
CA TRP A 54 12.06 6.41 -0.80
C TRP A 54 12.29 7.90 -0.94
N ASP A 55 12.35 8.39 -2.17
CA ASP A 55 12.52 9.81 -2.49
C ASP A 55 13.70 10.49 -1.77
N GLY A 56 14.82 9.76 -1.66
CA GLY A 56 16.03 10.25 -1.00
C GLY A 56 16.01 10.17 0.53
N GLU A 57 14.95 9.63 1.14
CA GLU A 57 14.80 9.53 2.59
C GLU A 57 14.78 8.07 3.09
N PRO A 58 15.44 7.78 4.23
CA PRO A 58 15.22 6.54 4.96
C PRO A 58 13.93 6.61 5.77
N LEU A 59 13.03 5.65 5.56
CA LEU A 59 11.74 5.55 6.22
C LEU A 59 11.67 4.33 7.12
N GLY A 60 11.24 4.53 8.37
CA GLY A 60 10.86 3.45 9.27
C GLY A 60 9.63 2.69 8.77
N TYR A 61 9.28 1.58 9.43
CA TYR A 61 8.20 0.69 8.98
C TYR A 61 6.84 1.39 8.79
N ILE A 62 6.42 2.21 9.75
CA ILE A 62 5.15 2.95 9.69
C ILE A 62 5.16 4.03 8.61
N GLU A 63 6.26 4.78 8.51
CA GLU A 63 6.40 5.82 7.49
C GLU A 63 6.44 5.23 6.08
N ALA A 64 7.15 4.12 5.87
CA ALA A 64 7.16 3.41 4.60
C ALA A 64 5.77 2.86 4.23
N ARG A 65 5.00 2.39 5.22
CA ARG A 65 3.62 1.94 5.01
C ARG A 65 2.75 3.09 4.48
N LYS A 66 2.85 4.27 5.08
CA LYS A 66 2.04 5.46 4.74
C LYS A 66 2.51 6.17 3.46
N LYS A 67 3.81 6.32 3.25
CA LYS A 67 4.37 7.04 2.09
C LYS A 67 4.52 6.17 0.84
N ILE A 68 4.62 4.85 0.99
CA ILE A 68 4.90 3.93 -0.13
C ILE A 68 3.75 2.94 -0.33
N TYR A 69 3.54 2.03 0.62
CA TYR A 69 2.66 0.88 0.41
C TYR A 69 1.21 1.29 0.17
N ILE A 70 0.64 2.11 1.05
CA ILE A 70 -0.76 2.54 0.97
C ILE A 70 -1.03 3.30 -0.34
N PRO A 71 -0.25 4.35 -0.71
CA PRO A 71 -0.46 5.06 -1.97
C PRO A 71 -0.27 4.19 -3.21
N LEU A 72 0.79 3.37 -3.25
CA LEU A 72 1.04 2.49 -4.39
C LEU A 72 -0.06 1.44 -4.56
N TYR A 73 -0.59 0.91 -3.46
CA TYR A 73 -1.69 -0.04 -3.51
C TYR A 73 -2.99 0.64 -3.95
N ALA A 74 -3.34 1.75 -3.32
CA ALA A 74 -4.53 2.51 -3.65
C ALA A 74 -4.56 2.89 -5.14
N HIS A 75 -3.45 3.40 -5.67
CA HIS A 75 -3.32 3.75 -7.09
C HIS A 75 -3.45 2.54 -8.01
N ALA A 76 -2.89 1.39 -7.61
CA ALA A 76 -2.97 0.18 -8.43
C ALA A 76 -4.39 -0.39 -8.51
N VAL A 77 -5.23 -0.19 -7.49
CA VAL A 77 -6.57 -0.82 -7.43
C VAL A 77 -7.71 0.13 -7.77
N ALA A 78 -7.60 1.43 -7.46
CA ALA A 78 -8.72 2.38 -7.53
C ALA A 78 -9.36 2.48 -8.92
N ASN A 79 -8.56 2.30 -9.97
CA ASN A 79 -9.00 2.40 -11.37
C ASN A 79 -9.25 1.04 -12.04
N THR A 80 -9.40 -0.03 -11.26
CA THR A 80 -9.66 -1.37 -11.79
C THR A 80 -11.15 -1.69 -11.85
N GLU A 81 -11.56 -2.51 -12.82
CA GLU A 81 -12.94 -3.00 -12.89
C GLU A 81 -13.34 -3.78 -11.63
N ALA A 82 -12.41 -4.55 -11.04
CA ALA A 82 -12.64 -5.27 -9.81
C ALA A 82 -12.99 -4.34 -8.64
N PHE A 83 -12.29 -3.21 -8.50
CA PHE A 83 -12.60 -2.22 -7.47
C PHE A 83 -13.93 -1.50 -7.75
N ALA A 84 -14.24 -1.19 -9.02
CA ALA A 84 -15.52 -0.63 -9.40
C ALA A 84 -16.70 -1.53 -8.97
N ARG A 85 -16.62 -2.83 -9.27
CA ARG A 85 -17.60 -3.84 -8.84
C ARG A 85 -17.71 -3.94 -7.32
N LEU A 86 -16.57 -3.91 -6.61
CA LEU A 86 -16.56 -3.93 -5.14
C LEU A 86 -17.30 -2.72 -4.56
N ARG A 87 -17.09 -1.53 -5.13
CA ARG A 87 -17.76 -0.30 -4.73
C ARG A 87 -19.27 -0.36 -4.99
N GLU A 88 -19.69 -0.85 -6.15
CA GLU A 88 -21.12 -1.04 -6.47
C GLU A 88 -21.81 -1.94 -5.45
N GLU A 89 -21.16 -3.06 -5.09
CA GLU A 89 -21.68 -3.96 -4.06
C GLU A 89 -21.75 -3.29 -2.68
N TYR A 90 -20.78 -2.45 -2.33
CA TYR A 90 -20.78 -1.69 -1.09
C TYR A 90 -21.94 -0.70 -1.03
N VAL A 91 -22.15 0.08 -2.09
CA VAL A 91 -23.27 1.04 -2.21
C VAL A 91 -24.62 0.31 -2.14
N LYS A 92 -24.76 -0.80 -2.85
CA LYS A 92 -26.00 -1.58 -2.91
C LYS A 92 -26.38 -2.20 -1.56
N LYS A 93 -25.40 -2.72 -0.81
CA LYS A 93 -25.65 -3.46 0.44
C LYS A 93 -25.54 -2.59 1.69
N GLY A 94 -24.92 -1.41 1.59
CA GLY A 94 -24.59 -0.53 2.71
C GLY A 94 -23.50 -1.07 3.65
N SER A 95 -23.06 -2.32 3.47
CA SER A 95 -22.01 -2.94 4.27
C SER A 95 -21.35 -4.10 3.52
N LEU A 96 -20.05 -4.30 3.74
CA LEU A 96 -19.27 -5.42 3.23
C LEU A 96 -18.28 -5.92 4.29
N VAL A 97 -17.97 -7.20 4.22
CA VAL A 97 -16.84 -7.81 4.94
C VAL A 97 -15.75 -8.11 3.94
N LEU A 98 -14.57 -7.54 4.16
CA LEU A 98 -13.37 -7.82 3.37
C LEU A 98 -12.54 -8.88 4.09
N TRP A 99 -12.41 -10.05 3.48
CA TRP A 99 -11.63 -11.15 4.04
C TRP A 99 -10.19 -11.11 3.51
N ASP A 100 -9.22 -10.95 4.41
CA ASP A 100 -7.80 -10.83 4.10
C ASP A 100 -6.99 -11.59 5.16
N PHE A 101 -5.87 -12.20 4.77
CA PHE A 101 -4.99 -12.95 5.67
C PHE A 101 -4.42 -12.07 6.80
N ASP A 102 -4.16 -10.80 6.50
CA ASP A 102 -3.63 -9.80 7.41
C ASP A 102 -4.76 -8.90 7.97
N GLY A 103 -6.01 -9.22 7.66
CA GLY A 103 -7.20 -8.51 8.10
C GLY A 103 -7.60 -8.85 9.53
N TYR A 104 -8.15 -7.86 10.23
CA TYR A 104 -8.78 -8.03 11.54
C TYR A 104 -9.90 -7.02 11.74
N ASP A 105 -10.80 -7.30 12.68
CA ASP A 105 -11.94 -6.45 12.99
C ASP A 105 -11.51 -5.23 13.83
N HIS A 106 -10.98 -4.21 13.14
CA HIS A 106 -10.59 -2.95 13.76
C HIS A 106 -11.77 -2.22 14.44
N ARG A 107 -13.01 -2.41 13.97
CA ARG A 107 -14.21 -1.77 14.54
C ARG A 107 -14.57 -2.37 15.90
N LYS A 108 -14.57 -3.70 16.03
CA LYS A 108 -14.74 -4.38 17.33
C LYS A 108 -13.64 -4.00 18.31
N MET A 109 -12.44 -3.75 17.79
CA MET A 109 -11.30 -3.26 18.56
C MET A 109 -11.34 -1.76 18.87
N LYS A 110 -12.37 -1.03 18.39
CA LYS A 110 -12.52 0.43 18.52
C LYS A 110 -11.31 1.22 17.99
N MET A 111 -10.64 0.70 16.97
CA MET A 111 -9.53 1.36 16.29
C MET A 111 -10.04 2.11 15.06
N THR A 112 -9.56 3.31 14.84
CA THR A 112 -9.71 4.08 13.59
C THR A 112 -8.73 3.58 12.53
N MET A 113 -8.97 3.91 11.24
CA MET A 113 -8.00 3.62 10.16
C MET A 113 -6.63 4.27 10.42
N LYS A 114 -6.60 5.45 11.04
CA LYS A 114 -5.36 6.10 11.47
C LYS A 114 -4.63 5.27 12.51
N GLU A 115 -5.31 4.70 13.50
CA GLU A 115 -4.67 3.84 14.49
C GLU A 115 -4.21 2.51 13.89
N VAL A 116 -4.96 1.94 12.94
CA VAL A 116 -4.53 0.76 12.17
C VAL A 116 -3.23 1.06 11.41
N SER A 117 -3.19 2.15 10.65
CA SER A 117 -2.02 2.50 9.84
C SER A 117 -0.79 2.83 10.68
N ASN A 118 -0.97 3.38 11.88
CA ASN A 118 0.13 3.71 12.80
C ASN A 118 0.49 2.58 13.79
N ASN A 119 -0.16 1.40 13.72
CA ASN A 119 0.15 0.30 14.64
C ASN A 119 1.35 -0.53 14.15
N PRO A 120 2.49 -0.56 14.86
CA PRO A 120 3.67 -1.34 14.47
C PRO A 120 3.58 -2.81 14.88
N HIS A 121 2.65 -3.16 15.78
CA HIS A 121 2.51 -4.49 16.37
C HIS A 121 1.44 -5.34 15.66
N ARG A 122 0.76 -4.77 14.67
CA ARG A 122 -0.26 -5.47 13.88
C ARG A 122 0.02 -5.36 12.38
N PRO A 123 -0.26 -6.43 11.63
CA PRO A 123 -0.16 -6.38 10.19
C PRO A 123 -1.23 -5.43 9.64
N MET A 124 -0.97 -4.82 8.48
CA MET A 124 -1.97 -4.03 7.77
C MET A 124 -2.00 -4.56 6.34
N GLY A 125 -2.95 -5.46 6.09
CA GLY A 125 -3.18 -6.03 4.77
C GLY A 125 -3.88 -5.09 3.80
N HIS A 126 -4.12 -5.62 2.61
CA HIS A 126 -4.74 -4.90 1.50
C HIS A 126 -6.19 -4.50 1.79
N ALA A 127 -6.93 -5.33 2.53
CA ALA A 127 -8.32 -5.05 2.89
C ALA A 127 -8.50 -3.71 3.63
N PHE A 128 -7.53 -3.28 4.45
CA PHE A 128 -7.65 -1.98 5.12
C PHE A 128 -7.55 -0.80 4.14
N VAL A 129 -6.68 -0.90 3.13
CA VAL A 129 -6.58 0.13 2.09
C VAL A 129 -7.87 0.17 1.27
N LEU A 130 -8.42 -0.99 0.90
CA LEU A 130 -9.71 -1.08 0.20
C LEU A 130 -10.87 -0.52 1.03
N ALA A 131 -10.94 -0.88 2.32
CA ALA A 131 -11.97 -0.38 3.22
C ALA A 131 -11.93 1.16 3.33
N HIS A 132 -10.73 1.71 3.53
CA HIS A 132 -10.56 3.17 3.61
C HIS A 132 -10.92 3.88 2.30
N LEU A 133 -10.56 3.31 1.14
CA LEU A 133 -10.99 3.83 -0.15
C LEU A 133 -12.52 3.80 -0.30
N LEU A 134 -13.17 2.69 0.05
CA LEU A 134 -14.63 2.59 -0.02
C LEU A 134 -15.33 3.60 0.89
N GLU A 135 -14.83 3.78 2.12
CA GLU A 135 -15.40 4.72 3.10
C GLU A 135 -15.20 6.18 2.68
N LYS A 136 -14.04 6.53 2.10
CA LYS A 136 -13.72 7.91 1.70
C LYS A 136 -14.34 8.33 0.37
N LEU A 137 -14.64 7.38 -0.51
CA LEU A 137 -15.23 7.64 -1.83
C LEU A 137 -16.78 7.62 -1.82
N HIS A 138 -17.43 7.67 -0.65
CA HIS A 138 -18.88 7.61 -0.49
C HIS A 138 -19.40 8.91 0.15
N PRO A 139 -20.38 9.69 -0.39
CA PRO A 139 -21.30 9.52 -1.54
C PRO A 139 -20.98 10.39 -2.78
N GLU A 140 -19.86 11.12 -2.81
CA GLU A 140 -19.51 12.09 -3.86
C GLU A 140 -19.38 11.45 -5.27
N LEU A 141 -19.18 10.12 -5.36
CA LEU A 141 -18.94 9.38 -6.60
C LEU A 141 -20.00 8.31 -6.94
N VAL A 142 -21.22 8.43 -6.39
CA VAL A 142 -22.37 7.57 -6.76
C VAL A 142 -22.82 7.76 -8.22
N LYS A 143 -22.26 8.75 -8.92
CA LYS A 143 -22.27 8.75 -10.39
C LYS A 143 -21.26 7.72 -10.85
N VAL A 144 -21.75 6.51 -11.14
CA VAL A 144 -20.99 5.45 -11.82
C VAL A 144 -20.16 6.09 -12.93
N PRO A 145 -18.82 6.11 -12.85
CA PRO A 145 -18.01 6.70 -13.88
C PRO A 145 -18.24 5.85 -15.12
N LYS A 146 -18.81 6.47 -16.15
CA LYS A 146 -18.82 5.91 -17.50
C LYS A 146 -17.37 5.59 -17.88
N PRO A 147 -17.13 4.62 -18.78
CA PRO A 147 -15.78 4.21 -19.20
C PRO A 147 -14.84 5.33 -19.71
N GLU A 148 -15.34 6.56 -19.83
CA GLU A 148 -14.63 7.75 -20.33
C GLU A 148 -14.34 8.82 -19.25
N GLU A 149 -14.71 8.63 -17.97
CA GLU A 149 -14.38 9.60 -16.91
C GLU A 149 -12.92 9.49 -16.42
N PRO A 150 -12.31 10.61 -15.98
CA PRO A 150 -10.90 10.67 -15.63
C PRO A 150 -10.59 9.78 -14.42
N LYS A 151 -9.55 8.95 -14.59
CA LYS A 151 -8.99 8.09 -13.54
C LYS A 151 -8.50 8.95 -12.37
N LEU A 152 -8.74 8.49 -11.13
CA LEU A 152 -8.13 9.11 -9.94
C LEU A 152 -6.62 9.15 -10.12
N THR A 153 -6.06 10.35 -10.03
CA THR A 153 -4.63 10.62 -10.10
C THR A 153 -3.93 10.16 -8.83
N PHE A 154 -2.61 9.97 -8.92
CA PHE A 154 -1.80 9.63 -7.74
C PHE A 154 -1.88 10.71 -6.65
N HIS A 155 -1.98 11.99 -7.04
CA HIS A 155 -2.08 13.10 -6.09
C HIS A 155 -3.41 13.09 -5.32
N GLU A 156 -4.54 12.88 -6.00
CA GLU A 156 -5.85 12.77 -5.33
C GLU A 156 -5.89 11.61 -4.33
N LEU A 157 -5.20 10.50 -4.64
CA LEU A 157 -5.10 9.36 -3.73
C LEU A 157 -4.21 9.63 -2.52
N LEU A 158 -3.21 10.51 -2.63
CA LEU A 158 -2.41 10.94 -1.49
C LEU A 158 -3.23 11.79 -0.51
N GLU A 159 -4.23 12.54 -0.97
CA GLU A 159 -5.08 13.33 -0.08
C GLU A 159 -6.07 12.47 0.73
N ILE A 160 -6.31 11.23 0.30
CA ILE A 160 -7.18 10.28 1.01
C ILE A 160 -6.52 9.72 2.29
N PHE A 161 -5.18 9.66 2.34
CA PHE A 161 -4.40 8.93 3.36
C PHE A 161 -3.43 9.81 4.15
#